data_AF-A0A3B0TTY2-F1
#
_entry.id   AF-A0A3B0TTY2-F1
#
_cell.length_a   1.000
_cell.length_b   1.000
_cell.length_c   1.000
_cell.angle_alpha   90.00
_cell.angle_beta   90.00
_cell.angle_gamma   90.00
#
_symmetry.space_group_name_H-M   'P 1'
#
loop_
_entity.id
_entity.type
_entity.pdbx_description
1 polymer ?
#
loop_
_entity_poly.entity_id
_entity_poly.type
_entity_poly.pdbx_seq_one_letter_code
_entity_poly.pdbx_strand_id
1 'polypeptide(L)' 'MNMLTIIRHLYADWDAAERMSELDACRLSDMGLNRYDLFEARKLHGAGRGAHLDARRAERAGSWLR' A
#
# COMPACT_ATOMS: atom_id res chain seq x y z
N MET A 1 -17.03 -4.96 -13.59
CA MET A 1 -16.33 -4.88 -12.29
C MET A 1 -14.95 -4.32 -12.55
N ASN A 2 -14.65 -3.11 -12.06
CA ASN A 2 -13.46 -2.36 -12.49
C ASN A 2 -12.23 -2.70 -11.62
N MET A 3 -11.08 -2.94 -12.25
CA MET A 3 -9.84 -3.36 -11.58
C MET A 3 -9.35 -2.36 -10.52
N LEU A 4 -9.58 -1.06 -10.77
CA LEU A 4 -9.30 0.03 -9.83
C LEU A 4 -10.15 -0.05 -8.55
N THR A 5 -11.37 -0.56 -8.64
CA THR A 5 -12.27 -0.72 -7.49
C THR A 5 -11.80 -1.83 -6.57
N ILE A 6 -11.26 -2.91 -7.14
CA ILE A 6 -10.68 -4.05 -6.40
C ILE A 6 -9.44 -3.57 -5.63
N ILE A 7 -8.56 -2.80 -6.27
CA ILE A 7 -7.38 -2.22 -5.61
C ILE A 7 -7.83 -1.27 -4.48
N ARG A 8 -8.84 -0.43 -4.69
CA ARG A 8 -9.32 0.48 -3.65
C ARG A 8 -9.92 -0.25 -2.44
N HIS A 9 -10.63 -1.35 -2.64
CA HIS A 9 -11.10 -2.20 -1.54
C HIS A 9 -9.96 -2.93 -0.84
N LEU A 10 -8.94 -3.36 -1.58
CA LEU A 10 -7.72 -3.96 -0.98
C LEU A 10 -6.96 -2.99 -0.06
N TYR A 11 -7.17 -1.68 -0.18
CA TYR A 11 -6.52 -0.70 0.70
C TYR A 11 -7.39 -0.27 1.89
N ALA A 12 -8.70 -0.48 1.80
CA ALA A 12 -9.66 -0.10 2.84
C ALA A 12 -9.90 -1.23 3.86
N ASP A 13 -9.74 -2.49 3.43
CA ASP A 13 -10.05 -3.66 4.25
C ASP A 13 -8.80 -4.24 4.94
N TRP A 14 -8.96 -4.71 6.17
CA TRP A 14 -7.87 -5.27 6.97
C TRP A 14 -7.34 -6.58 6.40
N ASP A 15 -8.24 -7.42 5.88
CA ASP A 15 -7.90 -8.68 5.19
C ASP A 15 -6.94 -8.45 4.03
N ALA A 16 -7.04 -7.28 3.41
CA ALA A 16 -6.23 -6.95 2.27
C ALA A 16 -4.86 -6.38 2.65
N ALA A 17 -4.77 -5.65 3.77
CA ALA A 17 -3.48 -5.29 4.36
C ALA A 17 -2.71 -6.53 4.85
N GLU A 18 -3.42 -7.52 5.41
CA GLU A 18 -2.84 -8.81 5.77
C GLU A 18 -2.35 -9.58 4.54
N ARG A 19 -3.18 -9.70 3.49
CA ARG A 19 -2.75 -10.28 2.21
C ARG A 19 -1.60 -9.54 1.54
N MET A 20 -1.50 -8.22 1.71
CA MET A 20 -0.35 -7.44 1.24
C MET A 20 0.92 -7.76 2.03
N SER A 21 0.81 -8.10 3.32
CA SER A 21 1.96 -8.51 4.12
C SER A 21 2.53 -9.89 3.72
N GLU A 22 1.72 -10.70 3.04
CA GLU A 22 2.11 -11.99 2.45
C GLU A 22 2.81 -11.82 1.07
N LEU A 23 2.76 -10.63 0.47
CA LEU A 23 3.45 -10.36 -0.79
C LEU A 23 4.97 -10.36 -0.58
N ASP A 24 5.67 -11.01 -1.52
CA ASP A 24 7.14 -10.99 -1.54
C ASP A 24 7.67 -9.55 -1.71
N ALA A 25 8.86 -9.29 -1.17
CA ALA A 25 9.48 -7.97 -1.10
C ALA A 25 9.62 -7.31 -2.48
N CYS A 26 9.89 -8.09 -3.53
CA CYS A 26 9.95 -7.59 -4.90
C CYS A 26 8.60 -7.00 -5.36
N ARG A 27 7.49 -7.70 -5.10
CA ARG A 27 6.14 -7.23 -5.48
C ARG A 27 5.73 -5.98 -4.69
N LEU A 28 6.11 -5.89 -3.43
CA LEU A 28 5.89 -4.68 -2.63
C LEU A 28 6.71 -3.52 -3.18
N SER A 29 7.97 -3.77 -3.53
CA SER A 29 8.84 -2.78 -4.15
C SER A 29 8.27 -2.27 -5.48
N ASP A 30 7.74 -3.16 -6.33
CA ASP A 30 7.07 -2.78 -7.59
C ASP A 30 5.85 -1.87 -7.35
N MET A 31 5.17 -2.05 -6.22
CA MET A 31 4.07 -1.17 -5.81
C MET A 31 4.55 0.16 -5.19
N GLY A 32 5.85 0.36 -5.00
CA GLY A 32 6.41 1.53 -4.34
C GLY A 32 6.28 1.48 -2.81
N LEU A 33 6.14 0.29 -2.24
CA LEU A 33 5.94 0.05 -0.81
C LEU A 33 7.02 -0.89 -0.25
N ASN A 34 7.18 -0.89 1.08
CA ASN A 34 7.90 -1.96 1.78
C ASN A 34 7.10 -2.45 2.99
N ARG A 35 7.60 -3.52 3.63
CA ARG A 35 6.96 -4.10 4.82
C ARG A 35 6.87 -3.13 5.99
N TYR A 36 7.77 -2.15 6.07
CA TYR A 36 7.71 -1.11 7.10
C TYR A 36 6.54 -0.15 6.87
N ASP A 37 6.31 0.29 5.63
CA ASP A 37 5.16 1.13 5.28
C ASP A 37 3.84 0.39 5.60
N LEU A 38 3.77 -0.92 5.35
CA LEU A 38 2.61 -1.74 5.74
C LEU A 38 2.44 -1.81 7.26
N PHE A 39 3.53 -1.90 8.02
CA PHE A 39 3.49 -1.93 9.48
C PHE A 39 3.05 -0.59 10.08
N GLU A 40 3.55 0.52 9.55
CA GLU A 40 3.10 1.85 9.96
C GLU A 40 1.64 2.09 9.57
N ALA A 41 1.24 1.68 8.36
CA ALA A 41 -0.15 1.70 7.92
C ALA A 41 -1.07 0.83 8.80
N ARG A 42 -0.54 -0.22 9.44
CA ARG A 42 -1.24 -1.06 10.42
C ARG A 42 -1.62 -0.30 11.68
N LYS A 43 -0.83 0.69 12.09
CA LYS A 43 -1.11 1.54 13.26
C LYS A 43 -2.22 2.56 12.97
N LEU A 44 -2.56 2.74 11.70
CA LEU A 44 -3.57 3.70 11.22
C LEU A 44 -4.89 2.98 10.91
N HIS A 45 -6.01 3.65 11.16
CA HIS A 45 -7.35 3.12 10.93
C HIS A 45 -8.10 3.91 9.84
N GLY A 46 -8.96 3.21 9.09
CA GLY A 46 -9.85 3.80 8.10
C GLY A 46 -9.12 4.61 7.03
N ALA A 47 -9.61 5.82 6.75
CA ALA A 47 -9.07 6.70 5.70
C ALA A 47 -7.58 7.07 5.89
N GLY A 48 -7.09 7.08 7.13
CA GLY A 48 -5.68 7.40 7.43
C GLY A 48 -4.69 6.36 6.90
N ARG A 49 -5.13 5.09 6.77
CA ARG A 49 -4.30 4.01 6.22
C ARG A 49 -4.03 4.20 4.73
N GLY A 50 -5.08 4.40 3.95
CA GLY A 50 -4.96 4.60 2.50
C GLY A 50 -4.11 5.82 2.18
N ALA A 51 -4.38 6.95 2.86
CA ALA A 51 -3.63 8.19 2.69
C ALA A 51 -2.13 8.02 3.00
N HIS A 52 -1.78 7.25 4.03
CA HIS A 52 -0.38 6.95 4.35
C HIS A 52 0.31 6.17 3.23
N LEU A 53 -0.30 5.07 2.77
CA LEU A 53 0.27 4.23 1.72
C LEU A 53 0.40 4.98 0.38
N ASP A 54 -0.60 5.79 0.02
CA ASP A 54 -0.55 6.63 -1.17
C ASP A 54 0.59 7.66 -1.11
N ALA A 55 0.81 8.28 0.05
CA ALA A 55 1.91 9.22 0.25
C ALA A 55 3.29 8.54 0.10
N ARG A 56 3.48 7.36 0.69
CA ARG A 56 4.74 6.59 0.57
C ARG A 56 5.02 6.19 -0.87
N ARG A 57 3.97 5.80 -1.61
CA ARG A 57 4.06 5.46 -3.03
C ARG A 57 4.48 6.64 -3.88
N ALA A 58 3.87 7.81 -3.66
CA ALA A 58 4.21 9.04 -4.38
C ALA A 58 5.66 9.47 -4.15
N GLU A 59 6.14 9.37 -2.90
CA GLU A 59 7.53 9.70 -2.54
C GLU A 59 8.53 8.81 -3.28
N ARG A 60 8.30 7.49 -3.31
CA ARG A 60 9.19 6.56 -4.03
C ARG A 60 9.11 6.69 -5.54
N ALA A 61 7.91 6.87 -6.09
CA ALA A 61 7.79 7.14 -7.53
C ALA A 61 8.58 8.40 -7.92
N GLY A 62 8.56 9.45 -7.10
CA GLY A 62 9.39 10.65 -7.28
C GLY A 62 10.91 10.42 -7.14
N SER A 63 11.34 9.34 -6.51
CA SER A 63 12.76 8.93 -6.46
C SER A 63 13.23 8.17 -7.70
N TRP A 64 12.31 7.49 -8.40
CA TRP A 64 12.63 6.74 -9.63
C TRP A 64 12.62 7.60 -10.89
N LEU A 65 11.96 8.76 -10.84
CA LEU A 65 11.89 9.72 -11.93
C LEU A 65 13.01 10.78 -11.88
N ARG A 66 13.94 10.67 -10.90
CA ARG A 66 15.16 11.49 -10.81
C ARG A 66 16.34 10.74 -11.39
#